data_AF-A0A073J492-F1
#
_entry.id   AF-A0A073J492-F1
#
_cell.length_a   1.000
_cell.length_b   1.000
_cell.length_c   1.000
_cell.angle_alpha   90.00
_cell.angle_beta   90.00
_cell.angle_gamma   90.00
#
_symmetry.space_group_name_H-M   'P 1'
#
loop_
_entity.id
_entity.type
_entity.pdbx_description
1 polymer ?
#
loop_
_entity_poly.entity_id
_entity_poly.type
_entity_poly.pdbx_seq_one_letter_code
_entity_poly.pdbx_strand_id
1 'polypeptide(L)'
;MSLIKNTEFTSAMALAQARAAASLTRREFCIWLDEAGVLDGDDVLSAAKGEWPVAMDAFLETLSAEGARRVKLEWAAATDIHRNNDFIDLLIWWLDLDPVAVDAAFGIEAGGA
;
A
#
# COMPACT_ATOMS: atom_id res chain seq x y z
N MET A 1 -20.78 22.26 -23.64
CA MET A 1 -19.53 21.46 -23.69
C MET A 1 -18.66 21.80 -22.47
N SER A 2 -19.00 21.29 -21.27
CA SER A 2 -18.19 21.48 -20.03
C SER A 2 -18.59 20.64 -18.81
N LEU A 3 -19.61 19.78 -18.86
CA LEU A 3 -20.00 19.01 -17.68
C LEU A 3 -19.10 17.78 -17.42
N ILE A 4 -18.57 17.14 -18.46
CA ILE A 4 -17.81 15.88 -18.32
C ILE A 4 -16.46 16.10 -17.61
N LYS A 5 -15.76 17.21 -17.88
CA LYS A 5 -14.44 17.49 -17.26
C LYS A 5 -14.53 17.87 -15.78
N ASN A 6 -15.62 18.51 -15.36
CA ASN A 6 -15.80 18.96 -13.97
C ASN A 6 -16.12 17.81 -13.02
N THR A 7 -16.88 16.82 -13.47
CA THR A 7 -17.24 15.65 -12.66
C THR A 7 -16.03 14.74 -12.43
N GLU A 8 -15.26 14.42 -13.47
CA GLU A 8 -14.05 13.57 -13.34
C GLU A 8 -12.98 14.20 -12.45
N PHE A 9 -12.76 15.51 -12.56
CA PHE A 9 -11.82 16.23 -11.71
C PHE A 9 -12.23 16.21 -10.23
N THR A 10 -13.53 16.33 -9.96
CA THR A 10 -14.07 16.28 -8.60
C THR A 10 -13.92 14.88 -7.99
N SER A 11 -14.19 13.82 -8.77
CA SER A 11 -14.01 12.44 -8.31
C SER A 11 -12.54 12.09 -8.05
N ALA A 12 -11.61 12.55 -8.89
CA ALA A 12 -10.18 12.34 -8.69
C ALA A 12 -9.66 13.04 -7.42
N MET A 13 -10.12 14.27 -7.15
CA MET A 13 -9.79 14.97 -5.91
C MET A 13 -10.35 14.26 -4.67
N ALA A 14 -11.59 13.77 -4.74
CA ALA A 14 -12.20 13.03 -3.65
C ALA A 14 -11.44 11.74 -3.34
N LEU A 15 -11.00 11.00 -4.36
CA LEU A 15 -10.19 9.80 -4.19
C LEU A 15 -8.82 10.11 -3.55
N ALA A 16 -8.15 11.16 -4.03
CA ALA A 16 -6.87 11.58 -3.44
C ALA A 16 -7.02 11.97 -1.96
N GLN A 17 -8.12 12.64 -1.61
CA GLN A 17 -8.42 12.99 -0.22
C GLN A 17 -8.71 11.76 0.65
N ALA A 18 -9.44 10.78 0.12
CA ALA A 18 -9.69 9.51 0.81
C ALA A 18 -8.38 8.74 1.07
N ARG A 19 -7.51 8.61 0.06
CA ARG A 19 -6.19 7.98 0.21
C ARG A 19 -5.29 8.70 1.21
N ALA A 20 -5.37 10.02 1.28
CA ALA A 20 -4.59 10.81 2.24
C ALA A 20 -5.03 10.60 3.70
N ALA A 21 -6.29 10.23 3.93
CA ALA A 21 -6.84 9.99 5.26
C ALA A 21 -6.81 8.50 5.67
N ALA A 22 -6.63 7.58 4.72
CA ALA A 22 -6.74 6.15 4.96
C ALA A 22 -5.42 5.53 5.47
N SER A 23 -5.54 4.69 6.49
CA SER A 23 -4.43 3.93 7.05
C SER A 23 -4.91 2.59 7.61
N LEU A 24 -4.01 1.62 7.63
CA LEU A 24 -4.19 0.34 8.29
C LEU A 24 -3.09 0.14 9.32
N THR A 25 -3.36 -0.62 10.38
CA THR A 25 -2.26 -1.12 11.21
C THR A 25 -1.40 -2.08 10.38
N ARG A 26 -0.10 -2.19 10.69
CA ARG A 26 0.80 -3.15 10.02
C ARG A 26 0.24 -4.58 10.07
N ARG A 27 -0.41 -4.95 11.17
CA ARG A 27 -1.10 -6.23 11.32
C ARG A 27 -2.18 -6.43 10.25
N GLU A 28 -3.05 -5.45 10.05
CA GLU A 28 -4.13 -5.51 9.06
C GLU A 28 -3.58 -5.59 7.64
N PHE A 29 -2.54 -4.80 7.34
CA PHE A 29 -1.90 -4.84 6.04
C PHE A 29 -1.25 -6.21 5.76
N CYS A 30 -0.57 -6.81 6.74
CA CYS A 30 0.03 -8.14 6.58
C CYS A 30 -1.04 -9.24 6.40
N ILE A 31 -2.18 -9.15 7.11
CA ILE A 31 -3.31 -10.08 6.91
C ILE A 31 -3.84 -9.95 5.47
N TRP A 32 -4.01 -8.73 4.97
CA TRP A 32 -4.47 -8.53 3.60
C TRP A 32 -3.50 -9.10 2.57
N LEU A 33 -2.19 -8.96 2.78
CA LEU A 33 -1.17 -9.56 1.91
C LEU A 33 -1.16 -11.10 1.96
N ASP A 34 -1.45 -11.70 3.11
CA ASP A 34 -1.63 -13.15 3.26
C ASP A 34 -2.86 -13.64 2.47
N GLU A 35 -4.00 -12.96 2.62
CA GLU A 35 -5.22 -13.27 1.87
C GLU A 35 -5.05 -13.08 0.35
N ALA A 36 -4.19 -12.14 -0.06
CA ALA A 36 -3.80 -11.92 -1.46
C ALA A 36 -2.77 -12.95 -1.98
N GLY A 37 -2.24 -13.82 -1.12
CA GLY A 37 -1.21 -14.81 -1.48
C GLY A 37 0.16 -14.21 -1.78
N VAL A 38 0.43 -12.97 -1.34
CA VAL A 38 1.71 -12.29 -1.51
C VAL A 38 2.71 -12.73 -0.46
N LEU A 39 2.26 -12.79 0.79
CA LEU A 39 3.02 -13.33 1.91
C LEU A 39 2.38 -14.66 2.33
N ASP A 40 3.17 -15.57 2.88
CA ASP A 40 2.64 -16.81 3.44
C ASP A 40 3.32 -17.15 4.79
N GLY A 41 2.66 -18.02 5.55
CA GLY A 41 3.22 -18.70 6.73
C GLY A 41 4.06 -17.83 7.66
N ASP A 42 5.35 -18.13 7.73
CA ASP A 42 6.30 -17.45 8.61
C ASP A 42 6.66 -16.03 8.14
N ASP A 43 6.50 -15.74 6.84
CA ASP A 43 6.84 -14.44 6.27
C ASP A 43 5.83 -13.38 6.70
N VAL A 44 4.54 -13.74 6.73
CA VAL A 44 3.45 -12.89 7.28
C VAL A 44 3.71 -12.54 8.75
N LEU A 45 4.12 -13.52 9.55
CA LEU A 45 4.37 -13.30 10.99
C LEU A 45 5.61 -12.43 11.22
N SER A 46 6.63 -12.58 10.39
CA SER A 46 7.85 -11.75 10.43
C SER A 46 7.53 -10.31 10.00
N ALA A 47 6.79 -10.15 8.91
CA ALA A 47 6.25 -8.89 8.41
C ALA A 47 5.50 -8.12 9.51
N ALA A 48 4.58 -8.80 10.21
CA ALA A 48 3.77 -8.21 11.27
C ALA A 48 4.59 -7.69 12.45
N LYS A 49 5.73 -8.33 12.76
CA LYS A 49 6.69 -7.90 13.80
C LYS A 49 7.51 -6.68 13.39
N GLY A 50 7.47 -6.27 12.12
CA GLY A 50 8.29 -5.21 11.56
C GLY A 50 9.61 -5.71 10.99
N GLU A 51 9.78 -7.02 10.87
CA GLU A 51 10.87 -7.61 10.12
C GLU A 51 10.55 -7.49 8.63
N TRP A 52 11.59 -7.40 7.80
CA TRP A 52 11.40 -7.32 6.36
C TRP A 52 11.04 -8.71 5.80
N PRO A 53 9.97 -8.85 5.01
CA PRO A 53 9.56 -10.14 4.47
C PRO A 53 10.52 -10.63 3.39
N VAL A 54 10.88 -11.91 3.41
CA VAL A 54 11.78 -12.54 2.43
C VAL A 54 11.17 -12.51 1.04
N ALA A 55 9.84 -12.70 0.92
CA ALA A 55 9.14 -12.62 -0.35
C ALA A 55 9.31 -11.26 -1.03
N MET A 56 9.64 -10.21 -0.26
CA MET A 56 9.87 -8.85 -0.76
C MET A 56 11.35 -8.51 -0.99
N ASP A 57 12.31 -9.42 -0.78
CA ASP A 57 13.73 -9.10 -0.98
C ASP A 57 14.06 -8.69 -2.43
N ALA A 58 13.40 -9.31 -3.42
CA ALA A 58 13.56 -8.95 -4.82
C ALA A 58 13.11 -7.51 -5.14
N PHE A 59 12.23 -6.91 -4.33
CA PHE A 59 11.90 -5.49 -4.45
C PHE A 59 13.11 -4.60 -4.14
N LEU A 60 13.92 -4.98 -3.14
CA LEU A 60 15.08 -4.19 -2.72
C LEU A 60 16.17 -4.13 -3.80
N GLU A 61 16.25 -5.15 -4.66
CA GLU A 61 17.18 -5.19 -5.80
C GLU A 61 16.86 -4.14 -6.87
N THR A 62 15.63 -3.63 -6.90
CA THR A 62 15.21 -2.55 -7.81
C THR A 62 15.66 -1.17 -7.34
N LEU A 63 16.13 -1.06 -6.09
CA LEU A 63 16.49 0.19 -5.44
C LEU A 63 18.02 0.34 -5.32
N SER A 64 18.47 1.58 -5.13
CA SER A 64 19.84 1.82 -4.70
C SER A 64 20.06 1.28 -3.29
N ALA A 65 21.31 1.01 -2.89
CA ALA A 65 21.62 0.56 -1.54
C ALA A 65 21.17 1.54 -0.43
N GLU A 66 21.09 2.83 -0.74
CA GLU A 66 20.52 3.83 0.17
C GLU A 66 19.00 3.74 0.22
N GLY A 67 18.33 3.62 -0.93
CA GLY A 67 16.88 3.46 -1.04
C GLY A 67 16.38 2.20 -0.32
N ALA A 68 17.01 1.06 -0.56
CA ALA A 68 16.69 -0.21 0.10
C ALA A 68 16.77 -0.09 1.62
N ARG A 69 17.83 0.55 2.14
CA ARG A 69 17.99 0.77 3.59
C ARG A 69 16.88 1.67 4.16
N ARG A 70 16.55 2.75 3.46
CA ARG A 70 15.50 3.69 3.88
C ARG A 70 14.14 3.01 3.93
N VAL A 71 13.80 2.24 2.91
CA VAL A 71 12.54 1.48 2.86
C VAL A 71 12.47 0.46 4.01
N LYS A 72 13.55 -0.30 4.25
CA LYS A 72 13.56 -1.26 5.37
C LYS A 72 13.40 -0.57 6.73
N LEU A 73 14.02 0.60 6.92
CA LEU A 73 13.87 1.40 8.13
C LEU A 73 12.43 1.89 8.30
N GLU A 74 11.83 2.40 7.22
CA GLU A 74 10.45 2.89 7.22
C GLU A 74 9.46 1.77 7.54
N TRP A 75 9.59 0.62 6.90
CA TRP A 75 8.80 -0.58 7.20
C TRP A 75 8.91 -1.01 8.67
N ALA A 76 10.14 -1.10 9.19
CA ALA A 76 10.37 -1.56 10.55
C ALA A 76 9.76 -0.62 11.59
N ALA A 77 9.81 0.70 11.33
CA ALA A 77 9.28 1.72 12.22
C ALA A 77 7.76 1.90 12.11
N ALA A 78 7.15 1.58 10.97
CA ALA A 78 5.74 1.81 10.72
C ALA A 78 4.85 0.87 11.55
N THR A 79 4.11 1.44 12.50
CA THR A 79 2.97 0.78 13.16
C THR A 79 1.69 0.90 12.33
N ASP A 80 1.56 2.03 11.65
CA ASP A 80 0.45 2.40 10.79
C ASP A 80 0.98 2.60 9.36
N ILE A 81 0.32 1.93 8.43
CA ILE A 81 0.59 1.99 7.01
C ILE A 81 -0.39 2.99 6.41
N HIS A 82 0.11 4.06 5.82
CA HIS A 82 -0.72 5.09 5.19
C HIS A 82 -0.85 4.81 3.70
N ARG A 83 -2.08 4.89 3.17
CA ARG A 83 -2.35 4.57 1.75
C ARG A 83 -1.62 5.50 0.80
N ASN A 84 -1.41 6.76 1.18
CA ASN A 84 -0.70 7.76 0.40
C ASN A 84 0.82 7.77 0.61
N ASN A 85 1.38 6.75 1.26
CA ASN A 85 2.82 6.64 1.42
C ASN A 85 3.47 6.22 0.10
N ASP A 86 4.50 6.95 -0.35
CA ASP A 86 5.26 6.66 -1.56
C ASP A 86 5.81 5.22 -1.59
N PHE A 87 6.25 4.69 -0.44
CA PHE A 87 6.72 3.30 -0.34
C PHE A 87 5.59 2.29 -0.65
N ILE A 88 4.37 2.58 -0.21
CA ILE A 88 3.21 1.70 -0.46
C ILE A 88 2.82 1.72 -1.93
N ASP A 89 2.83 2.89 -2.58
CA ASP A 89 2.61 2.97 -4.03
C ASP A 89 3.67 2.21 -4.83
N LEU A 90 4.95 2.30 -4.44
CA LEU A 90 6.02 1.52 -5.05
C LEU A 90 5.84 0.01 -4.86
N LEU A 91 5.42 -0.41 -3.67
CA LEU A 91 5.18 -1.81 -3.35
C LEU A 91 3.99 -2.38 -4.14
N ILE A 92 2.89 -1.62 -4.23
CA ILE A 92 1.70 -1.98 -5.02
C ILE A 92 2.07 -2.18 -6.48
N TRP A 93 2.85 -1.25 -7.05
CA TRP A 93 3.32 -1.35 -8.42
C TRP A 93 4.19 -2.59 -8.63
N TRP A 94 5.12 -2.87 -7.71
CA TRP A 94 6.03 -4.02 -7.83
C TRP A 94 5.31 -5.37 -7.71
N LEU A 95 4.33 -5.46 -6.82
CA LEU A 95 3.51 -6.66 -6.61
C LEU A 95 2.40 -6.84 -7.66
N ASP A 96 2.23 -5.88 -8.58
CA ASP A 96 1.12 -5.85 -9.56
C ASP A 96 -0.26 -5.98 -8.90
N LEU A 97 -0.44 -5.33 -7.73
CA LEU A 97 -1.69 -5.37 -6.99
C LEU A 97 -2.73 -4.45 -7.63
N ASP A 98 -3.98 -4.92 -7.72
CA ASP A 98 -5.10 -4.10 -8.19
C ASP A 98 -5.29 -2.87 -7.29
N PRO A 99 -5.13 -1.64 -7.81
CA PRO A 99 -5.30 -0.42 -7.01
C PRO A 99 -6.67 -0.29 -6.36
N VAL A 100 -7.72 -0.87 -6.96
CA VAL A 100 -9.08 -0.86 -6.40
C VAL A 100 -9.18 -1.79 -5.21
N ALA A 101 -8.59 -2.98 -5.29
CA ALA A 101 -8.55 -3.92 -4.16
C ALA A 101 -7.73 -3.38 -2.99
N VAL A 102 -6.61 -2.70 -3.28
CA VAL A 102 -5.83 -1.98 -2.27
C VAL A 102 -6.69 -0.89 -1.63
N ASP A 103 -7.31 -0.01 -2.42
CA ASP A 103 -8.14 1.06 -1.88
C ASP A 103 -9.25 0.50 -0.97
N ALA A 104 -9.91 -0.59 -1.38
CA ALA A 104 -10.89 -1.30 -0.56
C ALA A 104 -10.30 -1.85 0.75
N ALA A 105 -9.08 -2.41 0.71
CA ALA A 105 -8.38 -2.88 1.92
C ALA A 105 -8.17 -1.74 2.92
N PHE A 106 -7.87 -0.53 2.44
CA PHE A 106 -7.73 0.68 3.23
C PHE A 106 -9.08 1.34 3.59
N GLY A 107 -10.21 0.69 3.31
CA GLY A 107 -11.55 1.18 3.64
C GLY A 107 -12.05 2.29 2.70
N ILE A 108 -11.43 2.46 1.53
CA ILE A 108 -11.84 3.42 0.51
C ILE A 108 -12.81 2.72 -0.44
N GLU A 109 -14.09 3.04 -0.33
CA GLU A 109 -15.08 2.54 -1.28
C GLU A 109 -14.90 3.25 -2.63
N ALA A 110 -14.86 2.46 -3.72
CA ALA A 110 -14.86 2.98 -5.08
C ALA A 110 -16.20 3.67 -5.38
N GLY A 111 -16.34 4.94 -4.98
CA GLY A 111 -17.40 5.85 -5.41
C GLY A 111 -18.83 5.32 -5.31
N GLY A 112 -19.39 5.30 -4.10
CA GLY A 112 -20.82 5.09 -3.87
C GLY A 112 -21.50 6.33 -3.25
N ALA A 113 -21.65 7.41 -4.02
CA ALA A 113 -22.70 8.44 -3.86
C ALA A 113 -22.76 9.36 -5.09
#